data_AF-A0A8H4VGB6-F1
#
_entry.id   AF-A0A8H4VGB6-F1
#
_cell.length_a   1.000
_cell.length_b   1.000
_cell.length_c   1.000
_cell.angle_alpha   90.00
_cell.angle_beta   90.00
_cell.angle_gamma   90.00
#
_symmetry.space_group_name_H-M   'P 1'
#
loop_
_entity.id
_entity.type
_entity.pdbx_description
1 polymer ?
#
loop_
_entity_poly.entity_id
_entity_poly.type
_entity_poly.pdbx_seq_one_letter_code
_entity_poly.pdbx_strand_id
1 'polypeptide(L)'
;MSRLFFLLMMLCGSISAASRTPNPPIPEPPSFDWSLTMSSHEWVYFLVFEPLHHPERIRNRGGFFTNVTGTSEGDWGWEFAGDSSQWLSLGRNLSHVVAAWPRSLQAIGWVLRVATSPNMIEAPQWANLAYGTRTREPWFRQRFTHLALGGIFWSQVYSYASLSSMPAGGPVTALWWQANEQYNRTWESYGASSPQSTLSGFELSNMTLRELARNFMNEITSRQNRRENGELTDGEVLVLRQLLNWDPEQDPNRDFPLRAAGHVTRLETQAMRSVNWEGIPGTPPHLLPRLIAGVATLAECAATYRSIFRHPRRSEESIEDTACKLQGLPEGCQSGSCVSLFARARQELGSDDGEVCRTEKGQGQCGHRLQYEVPGEMAKVSGVQKMPIPGCERIRQVVFALAMTPVLIDTYSHLNVQVGGQGPDSLIPLNHVDRRKGPLISKTIGLKNVFGSETVHLADLKMIKLFDTPKPYDLFGSTKWTIEGLWLQAECASSNKVLRMSKFGQENKEVQHGLTGWDIETIWEGTFSLEDWHEVKSNRAKTRHES
;
A
#
# COMPACT_ATOMS: atom_id res chain seq x y z
N MET A 1 -24.58 -62.26 22.41
CA MET A 1 -24.09 -60.86 22.45
C MET A 1 -24.99 -59.88 23.23
N SER A 2 -26.14 -60.29 23.82
CA SER A 2 -27.06 -59.34 24.48
C SER A 2 -26.88 -59.13 25.99
N ARG A 3 -25.92 -59.82 26.65
CA ARG A 3 -25.69 -59.70 28.10
C ARG A 3 -24.50 -58.83 28.51
N LEU A 4 -23.62 -58.47 27.57
CA LEU A 4 -22.46 -57.61 27.84
C LEU A 4 -22.80 -56.11 27.76
N PHE A 5 -23.90 -55.75 27.09
CA PHE A 5 -24.33 -54.35 26.94
C PHE A 5 -25.06 -53.81 28.18
N PHE A 6 -25.71 -54.68 28.96
CA PHE A 6 -26.42 -54.28 30.18
C PHE A 6 -25.49 -54.04 31.37
N LEU A 7 -24.30 -54.67 31.40
CA LEU A 7 -23.34 -54.47 32.50
C LEU A 7 -22.56 -53.15 32.37
N LEU A 8 -22.39 -52.62 31.16
CA LEU A 8 -21.70 -51.34 30.95
C LEU A 8 -22.56 -50.11 31.31
N MET A 9 -23.89 -50.24 31.27
CA MET A 9 -24.82 -49.16 31.62
C MET A 9 -25.00 -48.96 33.14
N MET A 10 -24.68 -49.96 33.98
CA MET A 10 -24.84 -49.83 35.43
C MET A 10 -23.62 -49.26 36.17
N LEU A 11 -22.48 -49.08 35.50
CA LEU A 11 -21.27 -48.48 36.09
C LEU A 11 -21.16 -46.96 35.90
N CYS A 12 -22.17 -46.30 35.31
CA CYS A 12 -22.29 -44.83 35.27
C CYS A 12 -23.18 -44.27 36.41
N GLY A 13 -23.23 -44.97 37.54
CA GLY A 13 -23.82 -44.45 38.78
C GLY A 13 -22.85 -43.51 39.49
N SER A 14 -23.26 -42.24 39.63
CA SER A 14 -22.77 -41.29 40.65
C SER A 14 -21.42 -40.61 40.37
N ILE A 15 -21.34 -39.82 39.29
CA ILE A 15 -20.49 -38.61 39.34
C ILE A 15 -21.30 -37.57 40.11
N SER A 16 -21.02 -37.43 41.41
CA SER A 16 -21.52 -36.30 42.20
C SER A 16 -21.22 -35.00 41.45
N ALA A 17 -22.27 -34.23 41.17
CA ALA A 17 -22.14 -32.88 40.69
C ALA A 17 -21.30 -32.09 41.70
N ALA A 18 -20.00 -31.94 41.41
CA ALA A 18 -19.18 -30.98 42.11
C ALA A 18 -19.87 -29.63 41.96
N SER A 19 -20.32 -29.08 43.10
CA SER A 19 -20.85 -27.73 43.20
C SER A 19 -19.87 -26.80 42.48
N ARG A 20 -20.22 -26.39 41.25
CA ARG A 20 -19.48 -25.36 40.54
C ARG A 20 -19.62 -24.12 41.41
N THR A 21 -18.54 -23.78 42.11
CA THR A 21 -18.38 -22.44 42.67
C THR A 21 -18.75 -21.46 41.55
N PRO A 22 -19.72 -20.56 41.76
CA PRO A 22 -20.08 -19.59 40.73
C PRO A 22 -18.80 -18.90 40.29
N ASN A 23 -18.54 -18.91 38.98
CA ASN A 23 -17.40 -18.17 38.44
C ASN A 23 -17.47 -16.74 39.00
N PRO A 24 -16.36 -16.18 39.48
CA PRO A 24 -16.35 -14.80 39.93
C PRO A 24 -16.96 -13.92 38.82
N PRO A 25 -17.82 -12.96 39.18
CA PRO A 25 -18.45 -12.09 38.19
C PRO A 25 -17.35 -11.47 37.33
N ILE A 26 -17.48 -11.60 36.01
CA ILE A 26 -16.58 -10.94 35.07
C ILE A 26 -16.68 -9.45 35.40
N PRO A 27 -15.57 -8.77 35.75
CA PRO A 27 -15.63 -7.36 36.10
C PRO A 27 -16.27 -6.59 34.93
N GLU A 28 -17.27 -5.76 35.25
CA GLU A 28 -17.92 -4.94 34.23
C GLU A 28 -16.86 -4.06 33.56
N PRO A 29 -16.85 -4.00 32.22
CA PRO A 29 -15.91 -3.16 31.51
C PRO A 29 -16.07 -1.70 31.96
N PRO A 30 -14.98 -0.91 32.04
CA PRO A 30 -15.06 0.50 32.37
C PRO A 30 -16.08 1.20 31.49
N SER A 31 -17.06 1.87 32.11
CA SER A 31 -18.02 2.70 31.38
C SER A 31 -17.35 4.01 30.99
N PHE A 32 -17.32 4.30 29.70
CA PHE A 32 -16.89 5.60 29.18
C PHE A 32 -18.11 6.44 28.86
N ASP A 33 -18.05 7.73 29.17
CA ASP A 33 -19.08 8.69 28.81
C ASP A 33 -18.84 9.14 27.36
N TRP A 34 -19.46 8.43 26.42
CA TRP A 34 -19.38 8.74 24.99
C TRP A 34 -20.44 9.77 24.62
N SER A 35 -20.05 10.84 23.93
CA SER A 35 -21.04 11.76 23.35
C SER A 35 -21.56 11.18 22.03
N LEU A 36 -22.58 10.33 22.10
CA LEU A 36 -23.14 9.64 20.92
C LEU A 36 -24.09 10.50 20.09
N THR A 37 -24.10 11.82 20.32
CA THR A 37 -24.89 12.75 19.51
C THR A 37 -24.32 12.81 18.10
N MET A 38 -25.18 12.68 17.11
CA MET A 38 -24.82 12.76 15.70
C MET A 38 -25.31 14.07 15.08
N SER A 39 -24.48 14.65 14.21
CA SER A 39 -24.90 15.76 13.38
C SER A 39 -25.93 15.31 12.33
N SER A 40 -26.55 16.27 11.66
CA SER A 40 -27.34 15.95 10.47
C SER A 40 -26.45 15.41 9.36
N HIS A 41 -26.99 14.54 8.52
CA HIS A 41 -26.30 14.11 7.31
C HIS A 41 -25.78 15.29 6.48
N GLU A 42 -24.56 15.15 5.96
CA GLU A 42 -23.96 16.09 5.03
C GLU A 42 -22.94 15.41 4.10
N TRP A 43 -22.43 16.19 3.15
CA TRP A 43 -21.42 15.74 2.19
C TRP A 43 -20.04 16.24 2.58
N VAL A 44 -19.10 15.30 2.63
CA VAL A 44 -17.69 15.58 2.90
C VAL A 44 -16.82 15.06 1.77
N TYR A 45 -15.65 15.66 1.61
CA TYR A 45 -14.74 15.37 0.51
C TYR A 45 -13.47 14.72 1.03
N PHE A 46 -13.12 13.59 0.43
CA PHE A 46 -11.88 12.86 0.70
C PHE A 46 -11.02 12.86 -0.55
N LEU A 47 -9.73 13.14 -0.40
CA LEU A 47 -8.77 13.10 -1.48
C LEU A 47 -7.95 11.83 -1.42
N VAL A 48 -7.79 11.23 -2.58
CA VAL A 48 -7.01 10.03 -2.75
C VAL A 48 -5.97 10.29 -3.83
N PHE A 49 -4.72 10.22 -3.41
CA PHE A 49 -3.56 10.34 -4.30
C PHE A 49 -2.89 8.99 -4.33
N GLU A 50 -2.71 8.46 -5.52
CA GLU A 50 -1.75 7.40 -5.83
C GLU A 50 -2.12 6.78 -7.18
N PRO A 51 -1.15 6.21 -7.91
CA PRO A 51 -1.45 5.32 -9.03
C PRO A 51 -2.29 4.10 -8.61
N LEU A 52 -2.35 3.83 -7.31
CA LEU A 52 -2.95 2.68 -6.66
C LEU A 52 -4.29 2.93 -5.97
N HIS A 53 -4.72 4.17 -5.75
CA HIS A 53 -5.97 4.47 -5.05
C HIS A 53 -7.02 5.08 -5.98
N HIS A 54 -7.10 4.54 -7.19
CA HIS A 54 -8.17 4.89 -8.12
C HIS A 54 -9.51 4.25 -7.68
N PRO A 55 -10.66 4.82 -8.08
CA PRO A 55 -11.97 4.42 -7.59
C PRO A 55 -12.28 2.93 -7.74
N GLU A 56 -11.82 2.31 -8.84
CA GLU A 56 -12.00 0.87 -9.03
C GLU A 56 -11.31 0.02 -7.95
N ARG A 57 -10.08 0.37 -7.54
CA ARG A 57 -9.41 -0.43 -6.51
C ARG A 57 -10.07 -0.23 -5.15
N ILE A 58 -10.54 0.97 -4.86
CA ILE A 58 -11.33 1.29 -3.66
C ILE A 58 -12.61 0.44 -3.68
N ARG A 59 -13.32 0.40 -4.80
CA ARG A 59 -14.49 -0.46 -5.03
C ARG A 59 -14.18 -1.94 -4.78
N ASN A 60 -13.08 -2.44 -5.33
CA ASN A 60 -12.72 -3.86 -5.22
C ASN A 60 -12.31 -4.27 -3.80
N ARG A 61 -11.86 -3.31 -2.98
CA ARG A 61 -11.61 -3.51 -1.55
C ARG A 61 -12.85 -3.32 -0.68
N GLY A 62 -13.96 -2.85 -1.26
CA GLY A 62 -15.19 -2.49 -0.55
C GLY A 62 -15.11 -1.13 0.16
N GLY A 63 -14.05 -0.35 -0.08
CA GLY A 63 -13.80 0.94 0.56
C GLY A 63 -12.32 1.31 0.59
N PHE A 64 -12.04 2.45 1.21
CA PHE A 64 -10.71 2.91 1.54
C PHE A 64 -10.48 2.67 3.03
N PHE A 65 -9.56 1.77 3.36
CA PHE A 65 -9.26 1.38 4.74
C PHE A 65 -7.77 1.59 5.03
N THR A 66 -7.46 1.98 6.25
CA THR A 66 -6.09 2.20 6.74
C THR A 66 -5.39 0.85 6.90
N ASN A 67 -4.55 0.48 5.95
CA ASN A 67 -3.94 -0.86 5.90
C ASN A 67 -2.62 -0.96 6.70
N VAL A 68 -2.52 -0.24 7.81
CA VAL A 68 -1.25 -0.13 8.54
C VAL A 68 -1.11 -1.33 9.47
N THR A 69 -0.58 -2.43 8.93
CA THR A 69 -0.05 -3.53 9.73
C THR A 69 1.18 -3.01 10.50
N GLY A 70 1.09 -2.94 11.82
CA GLY A 70 2.18 -2.45 12.68
C GLY A 70 2.01 -1.03 13.21
N THR A 71 0.78 -0.52 13.31
CA THR A 71 0.53 0.78 13.96
C THR A 71 1.08 0.82 15.37
N SER A 72 1.78 1.89 15.69
CA SER A 72 2.01 2.29 17.07
C SER A 72 0.68 2.63 17.74
N GLU A 73 0.60 2.53 19.07
CA GLU A 73 -0.59 2.93 19.82
C GLU A 73 -1.05 4.36 19.46
N GLY A 74 -0.09 5.27 19.23
CA GLY A 74 -0.39 6.65 18.85
C GLY A 74 -1.20 6.81 17.56
N ASP A 75 -1.11 5.87 16.60
CA ASP A 75 -1.83 5.97 15.32
C ASP A 75 -3.36 5.85 15.46
N TRP A 76 -3.84 5.42 16.63
CA TRP A 76 -5.27 5.33 16.98
C TRP A 76 -5.82 6.62 17.62
N GLY A 77 -4.95 7.54 18.04
CA GLY A 77 -5.38 8.86 18.51
C GLY A 77 -5.65 9.79 17.35
N TRP A 78 -6.82 10.42 17.31
CA TRP A 78 -7.19 11.29 16.20
C TRP A 78 -6.31 12.54 16.11
N GLU A 79 -5.59 12.91 17.18
CA GLU A 79 -4.63 14.02 17.16
C GLU A 79 -3.33 13.70 16.41
N PHE A 80 -3.12 12.42 16.12
CA PHE A 80 -2.07 11.94 15.25
C PHE A 80 -2.59 11.58 13.86
N ALA A 81 -3.84 11.93 13.53
CA ALA A 81 -4.39 11.76 12.19
C ALA A 81 -3.44 12.33 11.12
N GLY A 82 -3.15 11.52 10.11
CA GLY A 82 -2.11 11.73 9.11
C GLY A 82 -1.84 10.44 8.33
N ASP A 83 -0.73 10.40 7.57
CA ASP A 83 -0.45 9.34 6.60
C ASP A 83 -0.28 7.92 7.21
N SER A 84 -0.01 7.82 8.52
CA SER A 84 0.13 6.54 9.23
C SER A 84 -1.02 6.21 10.18
N SER A 85 -1.99 7.11 10.33
CA SER A 85 -3.05 6.96 11.33
C SER A 85 -4.18 6.03 10.88
N GLN A 86 -4.98 5.58 11.85
CA GLN A 86 -6.25 4.90 11.61
C GLN A 86 -7.41 5.85 11.30
N TRP A 87 -7.12 7.14 11.14
CA TRP A 87 -8.10 8.20 10.90
C TRP A 87 -7.90 8.80 9.50
N LEU A 88 -8.94 8.81 8.69
CA LEU A 88 -8.92 9.51 7.41
C LEU A 88 -9.43 10.94 7.60
N SER A 89 -8.71 11.92 7.04
CA SER A 89 -9.11 13.32 7.14
C SER A 89 -9.98 13.73 5.96
N LEU A 90 -11.18 14.29 6.24
CA LEU A 90 -12.15 14.76 5.25
C LEU A 90 -12.55 16.20 5.53
N GLY A 91 -12.97 16.94 4.50
CA GLY A 91 -13.40 18.34 4.63
C GLY A 91 -14.76 18.62 4.00
N ARG A 92 -15.55 19.52 4.60
CA ARG A 92 -16.82 20.03 4.04
C ARG A 92 -16.65 20.85 2.76
N ASN A 93 -15.52 21.57 2.62
CA ASN A 93 -15.30 22.48 1.51
C ASN A 93 -14.35 21.87 0.47
N LEU A 94 -14.91 21.49 -0.68
CA LEU A 94 -14.16 20.90 -1.80
C LEU A 94 -12.97 21.77 -2.24
N SER A 95 -13.15 23.09 -2.32
CA SER A 95 -12.07 24.01 -2.73
C SER A 95 -10.91 23.98 -1.74
N HIS A 96 -11.21 23.95 -0.44
CA HIS A 96 -10.18 23.88 0.60
C HIS A 96 -9.46 22.54 0.59
N VAL A 97 -10.20 21.44 0.40
CA VAL A 97 -9.67 20.09 0.32
C VAL A 97 -8.74 19.96 -0.90
N VAL A 98 -9.15 20.38 -2.10
CA VAL A 98 -8.29 20.32 -3.31
C VAL A 98 -7.11 21.27 -3.24
N ALA A 99 -7.31 22.51 -2.76
CA ALA A 99 -6.22 23.45 -2.52
C ALA A 99 -5.27 22.99 -1.40
N ALA A 100 -5.60 21.90 -0.70
CA ALA A 100 -4.75 21.31 0.31
C ALA A 100 -3.41 20.83 -0.23
N TRP A 101 -3.38 20.49 -1.52
CA TRP A 101 -2.31 19.67 -2.08
C TRP A 101 -1.58 20.38 -3.23
N PRO A 102 -0.27 20.09 -3.40
CA PRO A 102 0.51 20.56 -4.55
C PRO A 102 -0.16 20.24 -5.89
N ARG A 103 -0.05 21.16 -6.86
CA ARG A 103 -0.59 20.97 -8.22
C ARG A 103 -0.07 19.70 -8.91
N SER A 104 1.15 19.26 -8.59
CA SER A 104 1.71 18.01 -9.12
C SER A 104 0.89 16.79 -8.71
N LEU A 105 0.41 16.72 -7.46
CA LEU A 105 -0.43 15.63 -6.97
C LEU A 105 -1.87 15.74 -7.50
N GLN A 106 -2.35 16.95 -7.80
CA GLN A 106 -3.67 17.13 -8.42
C GLN A 106 -3.75 16.50 -9.82
N ALA A 107 -2.64 16.38 -10.55
CA ALA A 107 -2.67 15.77 -11.89
C ALA A 107 -3.05 14.29 -11.90
N ILE A 108 -2.89 13.60 -10.76
CA ILE A 108 -3.10 12.16 -10.61
C ILE A 108 -4.13 11.80 -9.54
N GLY A 109 -4.64 12.81 -8.83
CA GLY A 109 -5.51 12.63 -7.69
C GLY A 109 -6.97 12.38 -8.07
N TRP A 110 -7.69 11.78 -7.14
CA TRP A 110 -9.13 11.61 -7.17
C TRP A 110 -9.74 12.31 -5.96
N VAL A 111 -10.93 12.88 -6.15
CA VAL A 111 -11.77 13.34 -5.04
C VAL A 111 -13.01 12.48 -4.96
N LEU A 112 -13.32 12.04 -3.74
CA LEU A 112 -14.54 11.31 -3.40
C LEU A 112 -15.47 12.26 -2.65
N ARG A 113 -16.75 12.25 -3.02
CA ARG A 113 -17.83 12.86 -2.25
C ARG A 113 -18.47 11.75 -1.43
N VAL A 114 -18.40 11.89 -0.12
CA VAL A 114 -18.69 10.84 0.86
C VAL A 114 -19.82 11.31 1.76
N ALA A 115 -20.78 10.44 2.03
CA ALA A 115 -21.83 10.70 3.02
C ALA A 115 -21.23 10.63 4.43
N THR A 116 -21.60 11.51 5.35
CA THR A 116 -21.20 11.37 6.75
C THR A 116 -21.75 10.10 7.39
N SER A 117 -21.10 9.64 8.46
CA SER A 117 -21.50 8.44 9.20
C SER A 117 -20.97 8.47 10.65
N PRO A 118 -21.53 7.64 11.56
CA PRO A 118 -21.18 7.72 12.98
C PRO A 118 -19.76 7.24 13.33
N ASN A 119 -19.08 6.51 12.43
CA ASN A 119 -17.65 6.23 12.58
C ASN A 119 -16.75 7.43 12.22
N MET A 120 -17.34 8.54 11.75
CA MET A 120 -16.68 9.82 11.63
C MET A 120 -16.93 10.65 12.87
N ILE A 121 -15.94 11.44 13.28
CA ILE A 121 -16.12 12.50 14.27
C ILE A 121 -15.95 13.87 13.60
N GLU A 122 -16.69 14.87 14.08
CA GLU A 122 -16.36 16.26 13.77
C GLU A 122 -15.02 16.62 14.41
N ALA A 123 -14.08 17.14 13.62
CA ALA A 123 -12.79 17.55 14.13
C ALA A 123 -12.99 18.77 15.05
N PRO A 124 -12.56 18.71 16.32
CA PRO A 124 -12.80 19.81 17.23
C PRO A 124 -12.07 21.07 16.74
N GLN A 125 -12.70 22.23 16.90
CA GLN A 125 -12.15 23.49 16.37
C GLN A 125 -10.72 23.78 16.85
N TRP A 126 -10.37 23.31 18.05
CA TRP A 126 -9.03 23.46 18.62
C TRP A 126 -8.01 22.45 18.08
N ALA A 127 -8.41 21.30 17.54
CA ALA A 127 -7.48 20.38 16.86
C ALA A 127 -6.76 21.11 15.72
N ASN A 128 -7.48 22.02 15.03
CA ASN A 128 -6.90 22.90 14.02
C ASN A 128 -5.75 23.78 14.56
N LEU A 129 -5.71 24.06 15.87
CA LEU A 129 -4.61 24.81 16.50
C LEU A 129 -3.42 23.90 16.84
N ALA A 130 -3.68 22.70 17.35
CA ALA A 130 -2.65 21.76 17.79
C ALA A 130 -1.78 21.25 16.64
N TYR A 131 -2.39 20.86 15.51
CA TYR A 131 -1.67 20.35 14.33
C TYR A 131 -0.63 21.33 13.80
N GLY A 132 -0.94 22.62 13.78
CA GLY A 132 -0.03 23.62 13.24
C GLY A 132 1.11 24.01 14.16
N THR A 133 1.26 23.39 15.34
CA THR A 133 2.46 23.55 16.18
C THR A 133 3.53 22.51 15.87
N ARG A 134 3.14 21.29 15.44
CA ARG A 134 4.06 20.22 15.03
C ARG A 134 4.40 20.26 13.55
N THR A 135 3.41 20.48 12.68
CA THR A 135 3.67 20.75 11.28
C THR A 135 3.78 22.26 11.11
N ARG A 136 4.94 22.75 10.67
CA ARG A 136 5.22 24.19 10.44
C ARG A 136 4.38 24.82 9.32
N GLU A 137 3.28 24.18 8.92
CA GLU A 137 2.51 24.41 7.70
C GLU A 137 1.11 24.93 8.11
N PRO A 138 0.91 26.27 8.20
CA PRO A 138 -0.33 26.89 8.69
C PRO A 138 -1.60 26.53 7.89
N TRP A 139 -1.43 25.95 6.70
CA TRP A 139 -2.51 25.70 5.76
C TRP A 139 -3.28 24.40 6.02
N PHE A 140 -2.80 23.49 6.87
CA PHE A 140 -3.57 22.30 7.27
C PHE A 140 -4.81 22.65 8.12
N ARG A 141 -4.79 23.79 8.83
CA ARG A 141 -5.71 24.17 9.92
C ARG A 141 -7.17 24.46 9.53
N GLN A 142 -7.51 24.53 8.24
CA GLN A 142 -8.87 24.95 7.81
C GLN A 142 -9.50 23.99 6.79
N ARG A 143 -8.86 22.84 6.56
CA ARG A 143 -9.14 22.01 5.38
C ARG A 143 -9.89 20.73 5.73
N PHE A 144 -9.70 20.21 6.95
CA PHE A 144 -10.34 18.99 7.41
C PHE A 144 -11.27 19.31 8.57
N THR A 145 -12.52 18.87 8.43
CA THR A 145 -13.59 19.09 9.40
C THR A 145 -14.09 17.79 9.99
N HIS A 146 -13.68 16.65 9.42
CA HIS A 146 -14.09 15.32 9.87
C HIS A 146 -12.90 14.36 9.85
N LEU A 147 -12.94 13.40 10.77
CA LEU A 147 -11.98 12.31 10.86
C LEU A 147 -12.75 10.99 10.86
N ALA A 148 -12.53 10.13 9.86
CA ALA A 148 -13.18 8.83 9.74
C ALA A 148 -12.31 7.73 10.34
N LEU A 149 -12.79 7.10 11.42
CA LEU A 149 -12.10 6.00 12.06
C LEU A 149 -12.22 4.72 11.23
N GLY A 150 -11.08 4.08 10.97
CA GLY A 150 -11.00 2.76 10.35
C GLY A 150 -11.27 2.71 8.85
N GLY A 151 -11.75 3.80 8.24
CA GLY A 151 -11.91 3.92 6.79
C GLY A 151 -13.19 4.60 6.30
N ILE A 152 -13.38 4.57 4.98
CA ILE A 152 -14.58 5.01 4.25
C ILE A 152 -15.05 3.83 3.40
N PHE A 153 -16.32 3.44 3.55
CA PHE A 153 -16.88 2.32 2.79
C PHE A 153 -17.16 2.74 1.34
N TRP A 154 -17.04 1.82 0.38
CA TRP A 154 -17.38 2.14 -1.00
C TRP A 154 -18.86 2.47 -1.17
N SER A 155 -19.74 1.79 -0.42
CA SER A 155 -21.18 2.10 -0.39
C SER A 155 -21.48 3.49 0.18
N GLN A 156 -20.53 4.12 0.86
CA GLN A 156 -20.63 5.46 1.45
C GLN A 156 -20.19 6.57 0.47
N VAL A 157 -19.47 6.21 -0.58
CA VAL A 157 -19.03 7.14 -1.62
C VAL A 157 -20.19 7.40 -2.57
N TYR A 158 -20.70 8.63 -2.63
CA TYR A 158 -21.79 9.03 -3.52
C TYR A 158 -21.33 9.25 -4.95
N SER A 159 -20.22 9.96 -5.11
CA SER A 159 -19.64 10.27 -6.40
C SER A 159 -18.14 10.48 -6.30
N TYR A 160 -17.44 10.39 -7.42
CA TYR A 160 -16.01 10.64 -7.50
C TYR A 160 -15.65 11.39 -8.77
N ALA A 161 -14.54 12.13 -8.74
CA ALA A 161 -14.03 12.86 -9.89
C ALA A 161 -12.50 12.78 -9.93
N SER A 162 -11.93 12.71 -11.14
CA SER A 162 -10.48 12.86 -11.31
C SER A 162 -10.12 14.34 -11.27
N LEU A 163 -9.12 14.71 -10.48
CA LEU A 163 -8.63 16.09 -10.43
C LEU A 163 -7.97 16.53 -11.75
N SER A 164 -7.47 15.58 -12.54
CA SER A 164 -6.95 15.82 -13.90
C SER A 164 -8.01 16.34 -14.89
N SER A 165 -9.29 16.09 -14.61
CA SER A 165 -10.40 16.51 -15.46
C SER A 165 -10.73 17.99 -15.33
N MET A 166 -10.10 18.68 -14.37
CA MET A 166 -10.32 20.10 -14.15
C MET A 166 -9.75 20.91 -15.34
N PRO A 167 -10.53 21.82 -15.94
CA PRO A 167 -10.01 22.76 -16.93
C PRO A 167 -8.81 23.53 -16.34
N ALA A 168 -7.79 23.80 -17.14
CA ALA A 168 -6.62 24.54 -16.68
C ALA A 168 -7.03 25.91 -16.12
N GLY A 169 -6.84 26.12 -14.82
CA GLY A 169 -7.26 27.34 -14.12
C GLY A 169 -8.75 27.44 -13.82
N GLY A 170 -9.53 26.39 -14.09
CA GLY A 170 -10.96 26.33 -13.76
C GLY A 170 -11.20 26.16 -12.25
N PRO A 171 -12.40 26.51 -11.75
CA PRO A 171 -12.76 26.27 -10.37
C PRO A 171 -12.96 24.77 -10.11
N VAL A 172 -12.75 24.32 -8.87
CA VAL A 172 -12.97 22.91 -8.46
C VAL A 172 -14.42 22.44 -8.65
N THR A 173 -15.36 23.39 -8.74
CA THR A 173 -16.77 23.10 -9.01
C THR A 173 -17.00 22.64 -10.45
N ALA A 174 -16.04 22.84 -11.36
CA ALA A 174 -16.07 22.36 -12.73
C ALA A 174 -15.56 20.90 -12.87
N LEU A 175 -15.28 20.21 -11.76
CA LEU A 175 -14.91 18.79 -11.80
C LEU A 175 -16.04 17.95 -12.40
N TRP A 176 -15.66 17.01 -13.26
CA TRP A 176 -16.62 16.07 -13.83
C TRP A 176 -16.84 14.90 -12.86
N TRP A 177 -17.98 14.94 -12.17
CA TRP A 177 -18.40 13.89 -11.24
C TRP A 177 -18.97 12.67 -11.96
N GLN A 178 -18.56 11.49 -11.51
CA GLN A 178 -19.14 10.21 -11.84
C GLN A 178 -19.93 9.70 -10.63
N ALA A 179 -21.19 9.32 -10.86
CA ALA A 179 -22.02 8.71 -9.83
C ALA A 179 -21.48 7.32 -9.48
N ASN A 180 -21.51 6.97 -8.19
CA ASN A 180 -21.29 5.60 -7.75
C ASN A 180 -22.61 4.83 -7.75
N GLU A 181 -22.77 3.89 -8.69
CA GLU A 181 -23.97 3.03 -8.79
C GLU A 181 -24.21 2.19 -7.53
N GLN A 182 -23.20 2.01 -6.70
CA GLN A 182 -23.24 1.18 -5.49
C GLN A 182 -23.40 2.01 -4.21
N TYR A 183 -23.61 3.31 -4.34
CA TYR A 183 -23.92 4.16 -3.20
C TYR A 183 -25.21 3.69 -2.51
N ASN A 184 -25.14 3.48 -1.21
CA ASN A 184 -26.30 3.13 -0.40
C ASN A 184 -26.90 4.39 0.23
N ARG A 185 -28.06 4.83 -0.26
CA ARG A 185 -28.74 6.03 0.25
C ARG A 185 -29.11 5.97 1.73
N THR A 186 -29.12 4.80 2.35
CA THR A 186 -29.38 4.68 3.79
C THR A 186 -28.31 5.40 4.63
N TRP A 187 -27.12 5.67 4.08
CA TRP A 187 -26.15 6.56 4.73
C TRP A 187 -26.68 7.98 4.96
N GLU A 188 -27.64 8.46 4.17
CA GLU A 188 -28.24 9.80 4.32
C GLU A 188 -29.07 9.95 5.60
N SER A 189 -29.38 8.85 6.29
CA SER A 189 -30.06 8.86 7.60
C SER A 189 -29.11 9.12 8.77
N TYR A 190 -27.80 9.18 8.54
CA TYR A 190 -26.80 9.32 9.60
C TYR A 190 -25.87 10.51 9.33
N GLY A 191 -25.42 11.16 10.41
CA GLY A 191 -24.36 12.16 10.35
C GLY A 191 -23.09 11.71 11.07
N ALA A 192 -22.16 12.65 11.26
CA ALA A 192 -20.93 12.39 12.00
C ALA A 192 -21.21 12.46 13.51
N SER A 193 -20.48 11.67 14.29
CA SER A 193 -20.51 11.76 15.75
C SER A 193 -19.87 13.06 16.23
N SER A 194 -20.31 13.56 17.37
CA SER A 194 -19.67 14.67 18.07
C SER A 194 -18.19 14.37 18.37
N PRO A 195 -17.36 15.41 18.60
CA PRO A 195 -15.95 15.21 18.97
C PRO A 195 -15.80 14.33 20.23
N GLN A 196 -14.90 13.35 20.18
CA GLN A 196 -14.63 12.44 21.29
C GLN A 196 -13.24 12.72 21.89
N SER A 197 -13.15 13.43 23.02
CA SER A 197 -11.85 13.79 23.62
C SER A 197 -11.04 12.57 24.06
N THR A 198 -11.72 11.51 24.48
CA THR A 198 -11.18 10.20 24.86
C THR A 198 -10.41 9.52 23.72
N LEU A 199 -10.75 9.83 22.45
CA LEU A 199 -10.06 9.31 21.27
C LEU A 199 -8.91 10.20 20.79
N SER A 200 -8.61 11.31 21.47
CA SER A 200 -7.56 12.25 21.04
C SER A 200 -6.19 11.60 20.94
N GLY A 201 -5.88 10.70 21.88
CA GLY A 201 -4.54 10.15 22.06
C GLY A 201 -3.74 10.79 23.20
N PHE A 202 -4.28 11.83 23.85
CA PHE A 202 -3.65 12.47 25.01
C PHE A 202 -4.24 12.08 26.36
N GLU A 203 -5.50 11.65 26.39
CA GLU A 203 -6.10 11.20 27.63
C GLU A 203 -5.45 9.88 28.07
N LEU A 204 -4.96 9.87 29.31
CA LEU A 204 -4.40 8.69 29.94
C LEU A 204 -5.55 7.78 30.36
N SER A 205 -5.79 6.75 29.56
CA SER A 205 -6.69 5.65 29.91
C SER A 205 -5.89 4.43 30.37
N ASN A 206 -6.51 3.56 31.17
CA ASN A 206 -5.97 2.24 31.46
C ASN A 206 -6.10 1.27 30.26
N MET A 207 -6.72 1.74 29.16
CA MET A 207 -6.85 1.01 27.90
C MET A 207 -5.89 1.56 26.84
N THR A 208 -5.54 0.69 25.90
CA THR A 208 -4.89 1.08 24.65
C THR A 208 -5.81 1.98 23.81
N LEU A 209 -5.23 2.82 22.95
CA LEU A 209 -6.00 3.71 22.08
C LEU A 209 -6.80 2.90 21.05
N ARG A 210 -6.28 1.74 20.63
CA ARG A 210 -7.01 0.78 19.81
C ARG A 210 -8.24 0.20 20.52
N GLU A 211 -8.11 -0.18 21.79
CA GLU A 211 -9.25 -0.67 22.58
C GLU A 211 -10.31 0.42 22.76
N LEU A 212 -9.91 1.67 22.98
CA LEU A 212 -10.84 2.80 23.01
C LEU A 212 -11.56 2.98 21.67
N ALA A 213 -10.83 2.94 20.55
CA ALA A 213 -11.42 3.01 19.22
C ALA A 213 -12.41 1.86 18.96
N ARG A 214 -12.08 0.64 19.40
CA ARG A 214 -12.98 -0.52 19.30
C ARG A 214 -14.22 -0.35 20.17
N ASN A 215 -14.05 0.11 21.41
CA ASN A 215 -15.15 0.35 22.33
C ASN A 215 -16.08 1.45 21.82
N PHE A 216 -15.54 2.51 21.21
CA PHE A 216 -16.32 3.52 20.52
C PHE A 216 -17.17 2.91 19.39
N MET A 217 -16.57 2.08 18.52
CA MET A 217 -17.30 1.39 17.46
C MET A 217 -18.40 0.44 18.00
N ASN A 218 -18.11 -0.24 19.11
CA ASN A 218 -19.10 -1.05 19.80
C ASN A 218 -20.25 -0.18 20.32
N GLU A 219 -19.95 0.97 20.91
CA GLU A 219 -20.96 1.85 21.49
C GLU A 219 -21.88 2.45 20.42
N ILE A 220 -21.33 2.99 19.32
CA ILE A 220 -22.17 3.59 18.26
C ILE A 220 -23.13 2.56 17.62
N THR A 221 -22.78 1.28 17.66
CA THR A 221 -23.59 0.16 17.12
C THR A 221 -24.30 -0.64 18.22
N SER A 222 -24.19 -0.25 19.49
CA SER A 222 -24.81 -0.93 20.62
C SER A 222 -26.30 -0.58 20.73
N ARG A 223 -27.05 -1.37 21.51
CA ARG A 223 -28.39 -0.95 21.96
C ARG A 223 -28.35 0.09 23.08
N GLN A 224 -27.21 0.34 23.71
CA GLN A 224 -27.08 1.35 24.77
C GLN A 224 -27.16 2.77 24.20
N ASN A 225 -26.69 2.99 22.96
CA ASN A 225 -26.89 4.24 22.21
C ASN A 225 -28.37 4.71 22.18
N ARG A 226 -29.33 3.78 22.24
CA ARG A 226 -30.77 4.06 22.32
C ARG A 226 -31.20 4.74 23.63
N ARG A 227 -30.65 4.30 24.77
CA ARG A 227 -31.27 4.49 26.08
C ARG A 227 -30.99 5.84 26.71
N GLU A 228 -29.84 6.42 26.42
CA GLU A 228 -29.39 7.63 27.11
C GLU A 228 -29.64 8.90 26.27
N ASN A 229 -29.56 8.80 24.94
CA ASN A 229 -29.66 9.97 24.05
C ASN A 229 -30.91 9.95 23.14
N GLY A 230 -31.58 8.81 22.98
CA GLY A 230 -32.81 8.71 22.17
C GLY A 230 -32.62 8.93 20.67
N GLU A 231 -31.38 8.91 20.17
CA GLU A 231 -31.09 9.28 18.77
C GLU A 231 -31.41 8.19 17.75
N LEU A 232 -31.29 6.91 18.11
CA LEU A 232 -31.53 5.79 17.19
C LEU A 232 -32.58 4.81 17.72
N THR A 233 -33.47 4.38 16.83
CA THR A 233 -34.39 3.26 17.01
C THR A 233 -33.68 1.91 16.84
N ASP A 234 -34.29 0.82 17.32
CA ASP A 234 -33.73 -0.54 17.15
C ASP A 234 -33.52 -0.90 15.67
N GLY A 235 -34.42 -0.44 14.79
CA GLY A 235 -34.32 -0.63 13.35
C GLY A 235 -33.10 0.09 12.76
N GLU A 236 -32.86 1.34 13.18
CA GLU A 236 -31.71 2.12 12.70
C GLU A 236 -30.38 1.59 13.23
N VAL A 237 -30.33 1.04 14.45
CA VAL A 237 -29.12 0.37 14.96
C VAL A 237 -28.80 -0.88 14.13
N LEU A 238 -29.81 -1.69 13.79
CA LEU A 238 -29.60 -2.87 12.95
C LEU A 238 -29.09 -2.51 11.55
N VAL A 239 -29.65 -1.45 10.96
CA VAL A 239 -29.18 -0.92 9.67
C VAL A 239 -27.74 -0.43 9.78
N LEU A 240 -27.40 0.30 10.84
CA LEU A 240 -26.05 0.82 11.05
C LEU A 240 -25.01 -0.31 11.20
N ARG A 241 -25.35 -1.38 11.93
CA ARG A 241 -24.52 -2.60 12.04
C ARG A 241 -24.26 -3.22 10.67
N GLN A 242 -25.27 -3.28 9.80
CA GLN A 242 -25.12 -3.80 8.44
C GLN A 242 -24.25 -2.89 7.58
N LEU A 243 -24.45 -1.57 7.64
CA LEU A 243 -23.69 -0.58 6.88
C LEU A 243 -22.20 -0.59 7.25
N LEU A 244 -21.88 -0.66 8.55
CA LEU A 244 -20.51 -0.69 9.07
C LEU A 244 -19.90 -2.10 9.11
N ASN A 245 -20.70 -3.15 8.87
CA ASN A 245 -20.33 -4.55 9.10
C ASN A 245 -19.69 -4.75 10.49
N TRP A 246 -20.37 -4.23 11.51
CA TRP A 246 -19.92 -4.20 12.89
C TRP A 246 -21.10 -4.46 13.82
N ASP A 247 -21.16 -5.67 14.39
CA ASP A 247 -22.22 -6.07 15.32
C ASP A 247 -21.61 -6.63 16.62
N PRO A 248 -21.51 -5.83 17.69
CA PRO A 248 -20.88 -6.25 18.94
C PRO A 248 -21.71 -7.31 19.70
N GLU A 249 -22.99 -7.51 19.36
CA GLU A 249 -23.82 -8.55 19.97
C GLU A 249 -23.53 -9.93 19.35
N GLN A 250 -23.18 -9.97 18.07
CA GLN A 250 -22.84 -11.21 17.36
C GLN A 250 -21.34 -11.52 17.43
N ASP A 251 -20.50 -10.49 17.35
CA ASP A 251 -19.04 -10.60 17.40
C ASP A 251 -18.46 -9.59 18.41
N PRO A 252 -18.56 -9.87 19.73
CA PRO A 252 -18.07 -8.96 20.78
C PRO A 252 -16.55 -8.77 20.75
N ASN A 253 -15.82 -9.66 20.07
CA ASN A 253 -14.37 -9.59 19.91
C ASN A 253 -13.97 -8.99 18.55
N ARG A 254 -14.93 -8.46 17.77
CA ARG A 254 -14.67 -7.80 16.50
C ARG A 254 -13.64 -6.69 16.69
N ASP A 255 -12.64 -6.67 15.81
CA ASP A 255 -11.57 -5.67 15.83
C ASP A 255 -11.30 -5.14 14.41
N PHE A 256 -10.55 -4.05 14.30
CA PHE A 256 -10.17 -3.44 13.04
C PHE A 256 -9.32 -4.37 12.15
N PRO A 257 -9.26 -4.13 10.82
CA PRO A 257 -9.89 -3.02 10.09
C PRO A 257 -11.40 -3.16 9.96
N LEU A 258 -12.07 -2.06 9.63
CA LEU A 258 -13.42 -2.13 9.08
C LEU A 258 -13.36 -2.94 7.78
N ARG A 259 -14.26 -3.92 7.63
CA ARG A 259 -14.26 -4.84 6.49
C ARG A 259 -15.57 -4.68 5.75
N ALA A 260 -15.47 -4.39 4.47
CA ALA A 260 -16.60 -4.49 3.56
C ALA A 260 -16.35 -5.63 2.58
N ALA A 261 -17.42 -6.25 2.08
CA ALA A 261 -17.29 -7.15 0.95
C ALA A 261 -16.77 -6.35 -0.25
N GLY A 262 -15.58 -6.71 -0.72
CA GLY A 262 -15.05 -6.19 -1.96
C GLY A 262 -15.88 -6.63 -3.15
N HIS A 263 -15.83 -5.86 -4.23
CA HIS A 263 -16.41 -6.29 -5.51
C HIS A 263 -15.36 -6.96 -6.38
N VAL A 264 -15.79 -7.97 -7.13
CA VAL A 264 -14.95 -8.55 -8.18
C VAL A 264 -14.84 -7.53 -9.30
N THR A 265 -13.60 -7.22 -9.69
CA THR A 265 -13.32 -6.36 -10.85
C THR A 265 -14.11 -6.86 -12.06
N ARG A 266 -14.86 -5.98 -12.70
CA ARG A 266 -15.55 -6.32 -13.96
C ARG A 266 -14.51 -6.58 -15.06
N LEU A 267 -14.80 -7.53 -15.96
CA LEU A 267 -13.88 -7.89 -17.05
C LEU A 267 -13.55 -6.69 -17.93
N GLU A 268 -14.53 -5.83 -18.19
CA GLU A 268 -14.38 -4.60 -18.96
C GLU A 268 -13.37 -3.65 -18.32
N THR A 269 -13.46 -3.49 -17.00
CA THR A 269 -12.51 -2.69 -16.22
C THR A 269 -11.11 -3.30 -16.29
N GLN A 270 -10.98 -4.61 -16.14
CA GLN A 270 -9.67 -5.28 -16.24
C GLN A 270 -9.06 -5.12 -17.64
N ALA A 271 -9.86 -5.30 -18.69
CA ALA A 271 -9.44 -5.13 -20.08
C ALA A 271 -9.03 -3.68 -20.39
N MET A 272 -9.74 -2.71 -19.83
CA MET A 272 -9.38 -1.30 -19.98
C MET A 272 -8.02 -1.00 -19.32
N ARG A 273 -7.78 -1.56 -18.12
CA ARG A 273 -6.53 -1.35 -17.37
C ARG A 273 -5.31 -2.03 -18.00
N SER A 274 -5.50 -3.09 -18.79
CA SER A 274 -4.39 -3.76 -19.49
C SER A 274 -3.85 -2.96 -20.68
N VAL A 275 -4.56 -1.92 -21.11
CA VAL A 275 -4.14 -1.06 -22.22
C VAL A 275 -3.19 0.03 -21.72
N ASN A 276 -2.03 0.18 -22.37
CA ASN A 276 -1.13 1.30 -22.13
C ASN A 276 -1.67 2.58 -22.79
N TRP A 277 -2.64 3.23 -22.13
CA TRP A 277 -3.31 4.44 -22.65
C TRP A 277 -2.37 5.63 -22.86
N GLU A 278 -1.30 5.72 -22.06
CA GLU A 278 -0.29 6.78 -22.16
C GLU A 278 0.50 6.69 -23.46
N GLY A 279 0.72 5.46 -23.95
CA GLY A 279 1.44 5.19 -25.18
C GLY A 279 0.62 5.40 -26.46
N ILE A 280 -0.68 5.73 -26.36
CA ILE A 280 -1.56 5.89 -27.52
C ILE A 280 -1.69 7.37 -27.87
N PRO A 281 -1.15 7.82 -29.02
CA PRO A 281 -1.29 9.21 -29.44
C PRO A 281 -2.76 9.53 -29.74
N GLY A 282 -3.22 10.70 -29.28
CA GLY A 282 -4.59 11.15 -29.45
C GLY A 282 -5.53 10.81 -28.30
N THR A 283 -5.09 10.08 -27.27
CA THR A 283 -5.87 9.92 -26.03
C THR A 283 -6.09 11.28 -25.37
N PRO A 284 -7.35 11.72 -25.15
CA PRO A 284 -7.61 13.00 -24.51
C PRO A 284 -7.02 13.04 -23.09
N PRO A 285 -6.16 14.02 -22.75
CA PRO A 285 -5.46 14.03 -21.46
C PRO A 285 -6.37 13.97 -20.24
N HIS A 286 -7.56 14.59 -20.31
CA HIS A 286 -8.54 14.60 -19.23
C HIS A 286 -9.26 13.25 -19.03
N LEU A 287 -9.23 12.35 -20.03
CA LEU A 287 -9.80 11.00 -19.93
C LEU A 287 -8.76 9.96 -19.50
N LEU A 288 -7.47 10.28 -19.64
CA LEU A 288 -6.38 9.34 -19.40
C LEU A 288 -6.43 8.70 -18.00
N PRO A 289 -6.60 9.44 -16.89
CA PRO A 289 -6.68 8.80 -15.58
C PRO A 289 -7.92 7.92 -15.40
N ARG A 290 -9.03 8.23 -16.07
CA ARG A 290 -10.26 7.42 -16.02
C ARG A 290 -10.09 6.10 -16.77
N LEU A 291 -9.42 6.15 -17.92
CA LEU A 291 -9.07 4.97 -18.72
C LEU A 291 -8.08 4.07 -17.97
N ILE A 292 -7.01 4.65 -17.41
CA ILE A 292 -6.01 3.92 -16.59
C ILE A 292 -6.66 3.32 -15.34
N ALA A 293 -7.62 4.02 -14.72
CA ALA A 293 -8.35 3.51 -13.56
C ALA A 293 -9.38 2.45 -13.93
N GLY A 294 -9.71 2.27 -15.22
CA GLY A 294 -10.73 1.35 -15.68
C GLY A 294 -12.17 1.75 -15.33
N VAL A 295 -12.40 3.05 -15.13
CA VAL A 295 -13.70 3.63 -14.72
C VAL A 295 -14.32 4.54 -15.79
N ALA A 296 -13.69 4.66 -16.96
CA ALA A 296 -14.24 5.44 -18.06
C ALA A 296 -15.60 4.86 -18.50
N THR A 297 -16.54 5.76 -18.75
CA THR A 297 -17.86 5.41 -19.27
C THR A 297 -17.78 5.01 -20.75
N LEU A 298 -18.82 4.32 -21.25
CA LEU A 298 -18.88 3.96 -22.68
C LEU A 298 -18.75 5.18 -23.61
N ALA A 299 -19.38 6.30 -23.24
CA ALA A 299 -19.30 7.54 -24.00
C ALA A 299 -17.88 8.11 -24.05
N GLU A 300 -17.11 7.99 -22.97
CA GLU A 300 -15.72 8.44 -22.89
C GLU A 300 -14.78 7.52 -23.65
N CYS A 301 -14.99 6.21 -23.59
CA CYS A 301 -14.29 5.25 -24.43
C CYS A 301 -14.54 5.56 -25.91
N ALA A 302 -15.78 5.85 -26.31
CA ALA A 302 -16.12 6.24 -27.67
C ALA A 302 -15.50 7.59 -28.09
N ALA A 303 -15.47 8.58 -27.19
CA ALA A 303 -14.81 9.86 -27.42
C ALA A 303 -13.29 9.69 -27.62
N THR A 304 -12.67 8.87 -26.78
CA THR A 304 -11.25 8.51 -26.87
C THR A 304 -10.95 7.83 -28.19
N TYR A 305 -11.76 6.83 -28.57
CA TYR A 305 -11.66 6.14 -29.85
C TYR A 305 -11.73 7.13 -31.02
N ARG A 306 -12.76 7.98 -31.06
CA ARG A 306 -12.87 9.00 -32.13
C ARG A 306 -11.66 9.92 -32.15
N SER A 307 -11.11 10.31 -31.01
CA SER A 307 -9.92 11.17 -30.93
C SER A 307 -8.69 10.48 -31.53
N ILE A 308 -8.50 9.18 -31.24
CA ILE A 308 -7.40 8.37 -31.79
C ILE A 308 -7.52 8.21 -33.31
N PHE A 309 -8.73 7.94 -33.82
CA PHE A 309 -8.95 7.58 -35.22
C PHE A 309 -9.36 8.73 -36.15
N ARG A 310 -9.72 9.92 -35.64
CA ARG A 310 -10.05 11.09 -36.47
C ARG A 310 -8.83 11.85 -37.00
N HIS A 311 -7.60 11.43 -36.69
CA HIS A 311 -6.42 12.10 -37.25
C HIS A 311 -6.23 11.73 -38.74
N PRO A 312 -6.53 12.64 -39.70
CA PRO A 312 -6.69 12.31 -41.13
C PRO A 312 -5.37 12.05 -41.89
N ARG A 313 -4.28 11.70 -41.18
CA ARG A 313 -2.93 11.58 -41.75
C ARG A 313 -2.15 10.36 -41.30
N ARG A 314 -2.80 9.37 -40.69
CA ARG A 314 -2.18 8.05 -40.51
C ARG A 314 -2.54 7.21 -41.72
N SER A 315 -1.52 6.82 -42.49
CA SER A 315 -1.65 5.74 -43.48
C SER A 315 -2.32 4.55 -42.80
N GLU A 316 -3.16 3.79 -43.52
CA GLU A 316 -3.86 2.60 -43.00
C GLU A 316 -2.91 1.64 -42.24
N GLU A 317 -1.63 1.60 -42.64
CA GLU A 317 -0.54 0.86 -42.00
C GLU A 317 -0.30 1.22 -40.51
N SER A 318 -0.56 2.48 -40.10
CA SER A 318 -0.42 2.92 -38.70
C SER A 318 -1.63 2.58 -37.82
N ILE A 319 -2.79 2.32 -38.42
CA ILE A 319 -4.03 1.98 -37.70
C ILE A 319 -3.96 0.52 -37.24
N GLU A 320 -3.50 -0.38 -38.10
CA GLU A 320 -3.29 -1.80 -37.76
C GLU A 320 -2.18 -1.97 -36.71
N ASP A 321 -1.06 -1.25 -36.85
CA ASP A 321 0.03 -1.28 -35.86
C ASP A 321 -0.42 -0.74 -34.48
N THR A 322 -1.28 0.30 -34.45
CA THR A 322 -1.86 0.79 -33.19
C THR A 322 -2.84 -0.22 -32.58
N ALA A 323 -3.65 -0.90 -33.39
CA ALA A 323 -4.59 -1.93 -32.94
C ALA A 323 -3.88 -3.18 -32.39
N CYS A 324 -2.75 -3.57 -32.98
CA CYS A 324 -1.90 -4.66 -32.49
C CYS A 324 -1.19 -4.27 -31.18
N LYS A 325 -0.64 -3.05 -31.09
CA LYS A 325 -0.03 -2.50 -29.85
C LYS A 325 -1.01 -2.42 -28.69
N LEU A 326 -2.27 -2.08 -28.97
CA LEU A 326 -3.36 -2.06 -28.01
C LEU A 326 -3.65 -3.43 -27.37
N GLN A 327 -3.29 -4.52 -28.05
CA GLN A 327 -3.54 -5.89 -27.59
C GLN A 327 -2.30 -6.54 -26.95
N GLY A 328 -1.11 -5.91 -27.03
CA GLY A 328 0.14 -6.49 -26.54
C GLY A 328 0.52 -7.80 -27.25
N LEU A 329 0.01 -8.04 -28.46
CA LEU A 329 0.19 -9.28 -29.22
C LEU A 329 1.31 -9.15 -30.29
N PRO A 330 2.06 -10.23 -30.56
CA PRO A 330 2.94 -10.29 -31.74
C PRO A 330 2.12 -10.24 -33.05
N GLU A 331 2.77 -9.83 -34.14
CA GLU A 331 2.16 -9.62 -35.46
C GLU A 331 1.27 -10.80 -35.89
N GLY A 332 -0.03 -10.54 -36.12
CA GLY A 332 -0.96 -11.47 -36.77
C GLY A 332 -1.95 -12.23 -35.88
N CYS A 333 -2.76 -11.58 -35.02
CA CYS A 333 -3.84 -12.28 -34.31
C CYS A 333 -5.12 -11.46 -34.07
N GLN A 334 -6.27 -12.15 -34.21
CA GLN A 334 -7.63 -11.67 -33.91
C GLN A 334 -8.06 -12.13 -32.49
N SER A 335 -8.22 -11.20 -31.55
CA SER A 335 -9.08 -11.33 -30.35
C SER A 335 -9.27 -9.93 -29.72
N GLY A 336 -10.34 -9.53 -29.04
CA GLY A 336 -11.55 -10.20 -28.61
C GLY A 336 -12.15 -9.61 -27.32
N SER A 337 -12.04 -8.30 -27.04
CA SER A 337 -12.86 -7.67 -25.97
C SER A 337 -13.08 -6.17 -26.17
N CYS A 338 -12.05 -5.42 -26.60
CA CYS A 338 -12.24 -4.05 -27.06
C CYS A 338 -12.94 -4.02 -28.42
N VAL A 339 -12.56 -4.91 -29.34
CA VAL A 339 -13.15 -5.01 -30.68
C VAL A 339 -14.65 -5.31 -30.65
N SER A 340 -15.20 -6.02 -29.66
CA SER A 340 -16.66 -6.27 -29.60
C SER A 340 -17.46 -5.05 -29.14
N LEU A 341 -16.96 -4.28 -28.17
CA LEU A 341 -17.52 -2.97 -27.79
C LEU A 341 -17.34 -1.93 -28.91
N PHE A 342 -16.19 -1.97 -29.61
CA PHE A 342 -15.89 -1.08 -30.74
C PHE A 342 -16.61 -1.47 -32.03
N ALA A 343 -16.83 -2.76 -32.30
CA ALA A 343 -17.64 -3.23 -33.43
C ALA A 343 -19.10 -2.81 -33.24
N ARG A 344 -19.62 -2.86 -32.02
CA ARG A 344 -20.96 -2.35 -31.69
C ARG A 344 -21.04 -0.83 -31.89
N ALA A 345 -20.05 -0.07 -31.42
CA ALA A 345 -19.98 1.39 -31.65
C ALA A 345 -19.78 1.77 -33.13
N ARG A 346 -19.05 0.96 -33.91
CA ARG A 346 -18.84 1.14 -35.35
C ARG A 346 -20.08 0.79 -36.16
N GLN A 347 -20.83 -0.24 -35.76
CA GLN A 347 -22.10 -0.64 -36.38
C GLN A 347 -23.21 0.41 -36.16
N GLU A 348 -23.10 1.21 -35.11
CA GLU A 348 -24.00 2.34 -34.81
C GLU A 348 -23.62 3.67 -35.50
N LEU A 349 -22.44 3.78 -36.13
CA LEU A 349 -21.87 5.07 -36.56
C LEU A 349 -21.36 5.10 -38.02
N GLY A 350 -21.99 4.36 -38.93
CA GLY A 350 -21.53 4.13 -40.31
C GLY A 350 -20.90 5.34 -41.03
N SER A 351 -19.72 5.13 -41.63
CA SER A 351 -19.25 5.94 -42.77
C SER A 351 -18.08 5.27 -43.49
N ASP A 352 -18.18 5.39 -44.81
CA ASP A 352 -17.31 5.01 -45.92
C ASP A 352 -16.02 5.85 -46.04
N ASP A 353 -15.19 5.36 -46.96
CA ASP A 353 -14.09 5.99 -47.71
C ASP A 353 -12.66 5.84 -47.20
N GLY A 354 -11.86 5.17 -48.03
CA GLY A 354 -10.41 5.03 -47.90
C GLY A 354 -9.66 5.85 -48.96
N GLU A 355 -8.39 6.15 -48.69
CA GLU A 355 -7.36 6.36 -49.70
C GLU A 355 -5.95 6.35 -49.08
N VAL A 356 -5.00 5.85 -49.86
CA VAL A 356 -3.62 5.43 -49.52
C VAL A 356 -2.59 6.48 -49.96
N CYS A 357 -1.51 6.74 -49.19
CA CYS A 357 -0.15 7.01 -49.71
C CYS A 357 0.99 7.18 -48.65
N ARG A 358 2.23 7.07 -49.14
CA ARG A 358 3.53 6.62 -48.57
C ARG A 358 4.36 7.57 -47.66
N THR A 359 5.32 6.93 -46.99
CA THR A 359 6.30 7.27 -45.94
C THR A 359 7.55 8.07 -46.36
N GLU A 360 8.28 8.67 -45.40
CA GLU A 360 9.76 8.56 -45.25
C GLU A 360 10.35 9.16 -43.93
N LYS A 361 11.61 8.77 -43.63
CA LYS A 361 12.29 8.54 -42.32
C LYS A 361 13.16 9.70 -41.77
N GLY A 362 13.60 9.59 -40.49
CA GLY A 362 14.92 10.11 -40.04
C GLY A 362 15.17 10.22 -38.52
N GLN A 363 16.15 9.46 -37.98
CA GLN A 363 16.59 9.36 -36.56
C GLN A 363 17.75 10.31 -36.18
N GLY A 364 18.00 10.49 -34.87
CA GLY A 364 19.31 10.91 -34.32
C GLY A 364 19.39 10.92 -32.78
N GLN A 365 20.38 10.19 -32.22
CA GLN A 365 20.61 9.86 -30.79
C GLN A 365 21.57 10.78 -30.02
N CYS A 366 21.55 10.66 -28.69
CA CYS A 366 22.33 11.38 -27.65
C CYS A 366 23.55 10.63 -27.08
N GLY A 367 24.47 11.36 -26.43
CA GLY A 367 24.99 10.99 -25.08
C GLY A 367 26.52 10.98 -24.85
N HIS A 368 26.97 11.55 -23.72
CA HIS A 368 28.30 11.36 -23.10
C HIS A 368 28.16 11.12 -21.58
N ARG A 369 29.01 10.26 -21.00
CA ARG A 369 29.03 9.79 -19.59
C ARG A 369 30.35 10.13 -18.90
N LEU A 370 30.30 10.54 -17.62
CA LEU A 370 31.47 10.81 -16.75
C LEU A 370 31.67 9.66 -15.74
N GLN A 371 32.93 9.39 -15.36
CA GLN A 371 33.36 8.36 -14.41
C GLN A 371 33.86 8.96 -13.09
N TYR A 372 33.68 8.24 -11.98
CA TYR A 372 34.22 8.53 -10.65
C TYR A 372 35.08 7.36 -10.15
N GLU A 373 36.15 7.65 -9.39
CA GLU A 373 37.09 6.66 -8.85
C GLU A 373 36.61 6.07 -7.50
N VAL A 374 36.70 4.74 -7.37
CA VAL A 374 36.43 3.95 -6.15
C VAL A 374 37.78 3.51 -5.54
N PRO A 375 37.97 3.49 -4.21
CA PRO A 375 39.25 3.17 -3.61
C PRO A 375 39.58 1.67 -3.67
N GLY A 376 40.72 1.34 -4.28
CA GLY A 376 41.50 0.13 -4.00
C GLY A 376 41.15 -1.10 -4.83
N GLU A 377 41.69 -1.15 -6.04
CA GLU A 377 41.76 -2.32 -6.92
C GLU A 377 42.51 -3.47 -6.21
N MET A 378 41.83 -4.59 -5.91
CA MET A 378 42.50 -5.81 -5.46
C MET A 378 42.89 -6.67 -6.66
N ALA A 379 44.18 -6.98 -6.75
CA ALA A 379 44.75 -7.86 -7.77
C ALA A 379 44.05 -9.23 -7.81
N LYS A 380 43.80 -9.73 -9.02
CA LYS A 380 43.34 -11.12 -9.29
C LYS A 380 44.35 -12.13 -8.69
N VAL A 381 44.06 -12.64 -7.50
CA VAL A 381 44.82 -13.76 -6.93
C VAL A 381 44.35 -15.05 -7.61
N SER A 382 45.13 -15.53 -8.57
CA SER A 382 44.89 -16.78 -9.28
C SER A 382 45.71 -17.88 -8.60
N GLY A 383 45.06 -18.88 -7.98
CA GLY A 383 45.74 -20.08 -7.48
C GLY A 383 45.49 -20.50 -6.02
N VAL A 384 44.31 -20.21 -5.45
CA VAL A 384 44.01 -20.65 -4.07
C VAL A 384 43.48 -22.09 -4.07
N GLN A 385 44.20 -23.00 -3.39
CA GLN A 385 43.76 -24.37 -3.13
C GLN A 385 42.45 -24.41 -2.34
N LYS A 386 41.48 -25.19 -2.83
CA LYS A 386 40.15 -25.45 -2.27
C LYS A 386 40.22 -26.25 -0.96
N MET A 387 40.61 -25.62 0.14
CA MET A 387 40.46 -26.21 1.48
C MET A 387 39.34 -25.53 2.26
N PRO A 388 38.54 -26.29 3.06
CA PRO A 388 37.61 -25.69 4.01
C PRO A 388 38.41 -24.75 4.92
N ILE A 389 37.94 -23.51 5.10
CA ILE A 389 38.65 -22.47 5.86
C ILE A 389 38.86 -22.98 7.29
N PRO A 390 40.09 -23.39 7.68
CA PRO A 390 40.27 -24.13 8.92
C PRO A 390 39.89 -23.25 10.12
N GLY A 391 38.98 -23.77 10.94
CA GLY A 391 38.51 -23.09 12.16
C GLY A 391 37.37 -22.08 11.96
N CYS A 392 36.58 -22.19 10.88
CA CYS A 392 35.39 -21.34 10.67
C CYS A 392 34.20 -22.06 10.04
N GLU A 393 33.84 -23.24 10.56
CA GLU A 393 32.66 -23.99 10.10
C GLU A 393 31.35 -23.29 10.50
N ARG A 394 31.33 -22.65 11.68
CA ARG A 394 30.18 -21.92 12.22
C ARG A 394 30.52 -20.45 12.39
N ILE A 395 29.55 -19.60 12.13
CA ILE A 395 29.65 -18.15 12.28
C ILE A 395 28.64 -17.65 13.30
N ARG A 396 29.01 -16.60 14.03
CA ARG A 396 28.18 -15.98 15.08
C ARG A 396 27.60 -14.63 14.68
N GLN A 397 28.12 -14.03 13.61
CA GLN A 397 27.65 -12.74 13.11
C GLN A 397 27.87 -12.67 11.60
N VAL A 398 26.91 -12.08 10.89
CA VAL A 398 27.03 -11.74 9.47
C VAL A 398 26.66 -10.27 9.30
N VAL A 399 27.45 -9.56 8.49
CA VAL A 399 27.19 -8.19 8.06
C VAL A 399 27.03 -8.21 6.54
N PHE A 400 25.89 -7.71 6.07
CA PHE A 400 25.63 -7.46 4.66
C PHE A 400 25.98 -6.01 4.33
N ALA A 401 26.60 -5.80 3.17
CA ALA A 401 26.87 -4.47 2.64
C ALA A 401 26.47 -4.37 1.16
N LEU A 402 25.86 -3.24 0.79
CA LEU A 402 25.40 -2.90 -0.55
C LEU A 402 25.93 -1.53 -0.95
N ALA A 403 26.68 -1.46 -2.05
CA ALA A 403 27.05 -0.21 -2.70
C ALA A 403 26.14 0.03 -3.90
N MET A 404 25.62 1.26 -4.02
CA MET A 404 24.64 1.59 -5.04
C MET A 404 24.68 3.07 -5.45
N THR A 405 24.36 3.32 -6.72
CA THR A 405 24.22 4.67 -7.28
C THR A 405 22.78 4.93 -7.69
N PRO A 406 22.09 5.96 -7.16
CA PRO A 406 20.80 6.40 -7.70
C PRO A 406 21.00 7.12 -9.04
N VAL A 407 20.09 6.94 -10.01
CA VAL A 407 20.20 7.60 -11.34
C VAL A 407 19.79 9.07 -11.29
N LEU A 408 18.84 9.45 -10.42
CA LEU A 408 18.33 10.82 -10.37
C LEU A 408 18.39 11.43 -8.96
N ILE A 409 17.77 10.84 -7.94
CA ILE A 409 17.64 11.50 -6.63
C ILE A 409 17.65 10.49 -5.46
N ASP A 410 16.90 9.40 -5.49
CA ASP A 410 16.92 8.36 -4.46
C ASP A 410 16.39 7.06 -5.10
N THR A 411 16.43 5.94 -4.40
CA THR A 411 15.72 4.73 -4.87
C THR A 411 14.25 4.77 -4.54
N TYR A 412 13.81 5.65 -3.63
CA TYR A 412 12.39 5.86 -3.31
C TYR A 412 11.64 4.58 -2.84
N SER A 413 12.42 3.54 -2.53
CA SER A 413 11.95 2.20 -2.24
C SER A 413 12.42 1.72 -0.87
N HIS A 414 11.64 0.83 -0.28
CA HIS A 414 12.07 0.00 0.84
C HIS A 414 12.83 -1.20 0.30
N LEU A 415 14.14 -1.24 0.52
CA LEU A 415 14.97 -2.38 0.16
C LEU A 415 15.00 -3.39 1.30
N ASN A 416 14.80 -4.66 0.97
CA ASN A 416 14.98 -5.76 1.90
C ASN A 416 16.04 -6.72 1.33
N VAL A 417 16.81 -7.34 2.23
CA VAL A 417 17.77 -8.38 1.85
C VAL A 417 17.40 -9.69 2.52
N GLN A 418 17.55 -10.79 1.79
CA GLN A 418 17.52 -12.15 2.33
C GLN A 418 18.88 -12.78 2.10
N VAL A 419 19.50 -13.32 3.15
CA VAL A 419 20.79 -14.01 3.07
C VAL A 419 20.61 -15.42 3.62
N GLY A 420 20.51 -16.41 2.74
CA GLY A 420 20.11 -17.77 3.10
C GLY A 420 18.71 -17.82 3.75
N GLY A 421 18.44 -18.90 4.49
CA GLY A 421 17.15 -19.13 5.17
C GLY A 421 15.99 -19.42 4.21
N GLN A 422 14.92 -20.02 4.72
CA GLN A 422 13.66 -20.20 4.01
C GLN A 422 12.54 -19.80 4.96
N GLY A 423 11.91 -18.64 4.74
CA GLY A 423 10.80 -18.18 5.56
C GLY A 423 10.54 -16.67 5.45
N PRO A 424 9.33 -16.19 5.80
CA PRO A 424 8.98 -14.77 5.75
C PRO A 424 9.86 -13.92 6.70
N ASP A 425 10.29 -14.47 7.83
CA ASP A 425 11.14 -13.79 8.82
C ASP A 425 12.60 -13.60 8.35
N SER A 426 12.96 -14.14 7.17
CA SER A 426 14.29 -13.98 6.59
C SER A 426 14.48 -12.68 5.79
N LEU A 427 13.42 -11.89 5.63
CA LEU A 427 13.49 -10.56 5.02
C LEU A 427 14.03 -9.54 6.02
N ILE A 428 15.22 -9.01 5.74
CA ILE A 428 15.90 -8.05 6.61
C ILE A 428 15.78 -6.66 5.98
N PRO A 429 15.10 -5.71 6.63
CA PRO A 429 14.99 -4.36 6.09
C PRO A 429 16.35 -3.67 6.08
N LEU A 430 16.74 -3.17 4.91
CA LEU A 430 17.86 -2.25 4.77
C LEU A 430 17.34 -0.87 5.14
N ASN A 431 17.95 -0.27 6.16
CA ASN A 431 17.59 1.10 6.55
C ASN A 431 17.79 2.03 5.35
N HIS A 432 17.00 3.12 5.28
CA HIS A 432 17.16 4.13 4.24
C HIS A 432 18.61 4.54 4.05
N VAL A 433 19.02 4.72 2.79
CA VAL A 433 20.31 5.31 2.43
C VAL A 433 20.35 6.71 3.04
N ASP A 434 21.03 6.86 4.18
CA ASP A 434 21.37 8.19 4.67
C ASP A 434 22.41 8.76 3.71
N ARG A 435 21.97 9.68 2.84
CA ARG A 435 22.83 10.37 1.86
C ARG A 435 24.11 10.94 2.47
N ARG A 436 24.14 11.22 3.78
CA ARG A 436 25.34 11.71 4.50
C ARG A 436 26.40 10.64 4.72
N LYS A 437 26.06 9.36 4.68
CA LYS A 437 26.97 8.23 4.96
C LYS A 437 27.58 7.61 3.69
N GLY A 438 27.27 8.17 2.52
CA GLY A 438 27.76 7.69 1.23
C GLY A 438 26.90 6.57 0.63
N PRO A 439 27.30 6.02 -0.53
CA PRO A 439 26.54 5.05 -1.31
C PRO A 439 26.49 3.64 -0.69
N LEU A 440 27.08 3.44 0.48
CA LEU A 440 27.24 2.14 1.12
C LEU A 440 26.22 1.95 2.26
N ILE A 441 25.29 1.02 2.08
CA ILE A 441 24.40 0.54 3.14
C ILE A 441 25.06 -0.68 3.79
N SER A 442 25.06 -0.75 5.13
CA SER A 442 25.48 -1.95 5.86
C SER A 442 24.48 -2.35 6.94
N LYS A 443 24.21 -3.65 7.08
CA LYS A 443 23.26 -4.19 8.08
C LYS A 443 23.82 -5.47 8.70
N THR A 444 23.80 -5.54 10.02
CA THR A 444 24.07 -6.80 10.75
C THR A 444 22.84 -7.70 10.72
N ILE A 445 23.03 -8.97 10.38
CA ILE A 445 21.99 -9.97 10.28
C ILE A 445 21.81 -10.67 11.62
N GLY A 446 20.60 -10.64 12.17
CA GLY A 446 20.25 -11.38 13.38
C GLY A 446 20.08 -12.87 13.08
N LEU A 447 21.14 -13.66 13.27
CA LEU A 447 21.16 -15.09 12.93
C LEU A 447 20.03 -15.88 13.60
N LYS A 448 19.69 -15.56 14.85
CA LYS A 448 18.60 -16.21 15.57
C LYS A 448 17.24 -15.97 14.94
N ASN A 449 16.99 -14.78 14.42
CA ASN A 449 15.71 -14.45 13.80
C ASN A 449 15.58 -15.11 12.43
N VAL A 450 16.68 -15.17 11.67
CA VAL A 450 16.67 -15.69 10.29
C VAL A 450 16.80 -17.22 10.24
N PHE A 451 17.60 -17.81 11.13
CA PHE A 451 17.94 -19.24 11.12
C PHE A 451 17.51 -20.00 12.37
N GLY A 452 16.89 -19.35 13.36
CA GLY A 452 16.49 -19.97 14.62
C GLY A 452 17.68 -20.30 15.55
N SER A 453 18.89 -19.86 15.24
CA SER A 453 20.10 -20.17 16.03
C SER A 453 21.05 -18.97 16.16
N GLU A 454 21.73 -18.87 17.31
CA GLU A 454 22.77 -17.86 17.56
C GLU A 454 24.03 -18.07 16.71
N THR A 455 24.19 -19.27 16.13
CA THR A 455 25.26 -19.57 15.17
C THR A 455 24.70 -20.35 14.00
N VAL A 456 25.24 -20.13 12.81
CA VAL A 456 24.85 -20.85 11.59
C VAL A 456 26.07 -21.50 10.94
N HIS A 457 25.89 -22.61 10.24
CA HIS A 457 26.97 -23.21 9.47
C HIS A 457 27.26 -22.33 8.26
N LEU A 458 28.54 -22.06 7.95
CA LEU A 458 28.92 -21.16 6.86
C LEU A 458 28.35 -21.66 5.50
N ALA A 459 28.23 -22.98 5.34
CA ALA A 459 27.69 -23.61 4.13
C ALA A 459 26.19 -23.35 3.90
N ASP A 460 25.45 -22.95 4.94
CA ASP A 460 24.01 -22.63 4.81
C ASP A 460 23.79 -21.25 4.18
N LEU A 461 24.83 -20.41 4.16
CA LEU A 461 24.85 -19.15 3.43
C LEU A 461 25.24 -19.41 1.97
N LYS A 462 24.23 -19.61 1.11
CA LYS A 462 24.43 -19.94 -0.31
C LYS A 462 23.84 -18.94 -1.31
N MET A 463 23.06 -17.99 -0.82
CA MET A 463 22.26 -17.09 -1.67
C MET A 463 22.03 -15.74 -1.00
N ILE A 464 22.01 -14.69 -1.81
CA ILE A 464 21.54 -13.35 -1.45
C ILE A 464 20.42 -13.00 -2.42
N LYS A 465 19.29 -12.51 -1.90
CA LYS A 465 18.25 -11.85 -2.69
C LYS A 465 18.06 -10.42 -2.21
N LEU A 466 17.93 -9.50 -3.16
CA LEU A 466 17.47 -8.15 -2.89
C LEU A 466 16.04 -8.02 -3.36
N PHE A 467 15.24 -7.46 -2.48
CA PHE A 467 13.85 -7.16 -2.73
C PHE A 467 13.64 -5.67 -2.72
N ASP A 468 12.82 -5.22 -3.65
CA ASP A 468 12.34 -3.86 -3.75
C ASP A 468 10.85 -3.86 -3.40
N THR A 469 10.49 -3.01 -2.46
CA THR A 469 9.10 -2.68 -2.17
C THR A 469 8.97 -1.18 -2.37
N PRO A 470 8.30 -0.72 -3.45
CA PRO A 470 8.06 0.68 -3.67
C PRO A 470 7.36 1.26 -2.45
N LYS A 471 7.74 2.46 -2.05
CA LYS A 471 6.95 3.17 -1.05
C LYS A 471 5.53 3.34 -1.57
N PRO A 472 4.51 3.06 -0.75
CA PRO A 472 3.19 3.64 -0.99
C PRO A 472 3.39 5.14 -1.26
N TYR A 473 2.66 5.68 -2.24
CA TYR A 473 2.61 7.09 -2.61
C TYR A 473 3.78 7.58 -3.48
N ASP A 474 4.72 6.72 -3.86
CA ASP A 474 5.88 7.13 -4.66
C ASP A 474 5.70 6.88 -6.15
N LEU A 475 5.32 7.91 -6.89
CA LEU A 475 5.23 7.89 -8.37
C LEU A 475 6.54 7.51 -9.06
N PHE A 476 7.65 7.57 -8.32
CA PHE A 476 8.99 7.23 -8.77
C PHE A 476 9.50 5.94 -8.12
N GLY A 477 8.63 5.12 -7.50
CA GLY A 477 8.99 3.81 -6.96
C GLY A 477 9.55 2.83 -8.01
N SER A 478 9.37 3.11 -9.30
CA SER A 478 10.02 2.41 -10.40
C SER A 478 11.29 3.13 -10.91
N THR A 479 11.96 3.94 -10.11
CA THR A 479 13.18 4.63 -10.57
C THR A 479 14.30 3.61 -10.73
N LYS A 480 15.01 3.68 -11.87
CA LYS A 480 16.19 2.87 -12.11
C LYS A 480 17.32 3.28 -11.18
N TRP A 481 18.06 2.30 -10.67
CA TRP A 481 19.27 2.53 -9.90
C TRP A 481 20.28 1.42 -10.17
N THR A 482 21.55 1.66 -9.87
CA THR A 482 22.63 0.72 -10.15
C THR A 482 23.14 0.08 -8.87
N ILE A 483 23.18 -1.25 -8.84
CA ILE A 483 23.94 -2.01 -7.85
C ILE A 483 25.41 -1.95 -8.28
N GLU A 484 26.25 -1.25 -7.53
CA GLU A 484 27.70 -1.20 -7.78
C GLU A 484 28.37 -2.49 -7.29
N GLY A 485 27.97 -2.96 -6.11
CA GLY A 485 28.47 -4.22 -5.56
C GLY A 485 27.82 -4.64 -4.24
N LEU A 486 27.99 -5.91 -3.89
CA LEU A 486 27.52 -6.51 -2.64
C LEU A 486 28.64 -7.32 -1.97
N TRP A 487 28.63 -7.31 -0.63
CA TRP A 487 29.58 -8.08 0.18
C TRP A 487 28.91 -8.69 1.40
N LEU A 488 29.43 -9.83 1.84
CA LEU A 488 29.17 -10.38 3.17
C LEU A 488 30.46 -10.40 3.97
N GLN A 489 30.35 -10.08 5.25
CA GLN A 489 31.41 -10.27 6.22
C GLN A 489 30.88 -11.13 7.36
N ALA A 490 31.61 -12.17 7.75
CA ALA A 490 31.21 -13.07 8.82
C ALA A 490 32.26 -13.18 9.92
N GLU A 491 31.84 -13.24 11.18
CA GLU A 491 32.71 -13.58 12.30
C GLU A 491 32.55 -15.06 12.66
N CYS A 492 33.66 -15.77 12.73
CA CYS A 492 33.68 -17.17 13.13
C CYS A 492 33.23 -17.33 14.59
N ALA A 493 32.48 -18.39 14.89
CA ALA A 493 32.02 -18.67 16.25
C ALA A 493 33.13 -19.23 17.14
N SER A 494 34.06 -20.01 16.55
CA SER A 494 35.14 -20.71 17.25
C SER A 494 36.49 -19.95 17.27
N SER A 495 36.59 -18.81 16.59
CA SER A 495 37.83 -18.03 16.51
C SER A 495 37.55 -16.53 16.30
N ASN A 496 38.56 -15.68 16.45
CA ASN A 496 38.46 -14.25 16.15
C ASN A 496 38.68 -13.93 14.65
N LYS A 497 38.65 -14.94 13.79
CA LYS A 497 38.79 -14.78 12.35
C LYS A 497 37.56 -14.09 11.77
N VAL A 498 37.80 -13.29 10.74
CA VAL A 498 36.76 -12.63 9.97
C VAL A 498 36.88 -13.11 8.54
N LEU A 499 35.78 -13.58 7.98
CA LEU A 499 35.69 -13.98 6.58
C LEU A 499 34.97 -12.91 5.79
N ARG A 500 35.32 -12.76 4.52
CA ARG A 500 34.63 -11.90 3.57
C ARG A 500 34.29 -12.69 2.31
N MET A 501 33.08 -12.49 1.82
CA MET A 501 32.65 -12.89 0.48
C MET A 501 32.50 -11.63 -0.36
N SER A 502 33.25 -11.55 -1.46
CA SER A 502 33.31 -10.38 -2.35
C SER A 502 33.04 -10.70 -3.81
N LYS A 503 32.43 -11.87 -4.09
CA LYS A 503 32.11 -12.34 -5.44
C LYS A 503 31.32 -11.32 -6.25
N PHE A 504 30.39 -10.62 -5.59
CA PHE A 504 29.53 -9.61 -6.21
C PHE A 504 30.03 -8.17 -5.99
N GLY A 505 31.32 -7.98 -5.68
CA GLY A 505 31.86 -6.66 -5.34
C GLY A 505 31.91 -5.66 -6.50
N GLN A 506 31.61 -6.08 -7.73
CA GLN A 506 31.63 -5.25 -8.95
C GLN A 506 30.47 -5.62 -9.89
N GLU A 507 29.25 -5.64 -9.37
CA GLU A 507 28.07 -6.09 -10.11
C GLU A 507 27.70 -5.11 -11.25
N ASN A 508 27.76 -3.80 -10.99
CA ASN A 508 27.43 -2.72 -11.93
C ASN A 508 26.12 -2.94 -12.72
N LYS A 509 25.09 -3.44 -12.05
CA LYS A 509 23.82 -3.84 -12.68
C LYS A 509 22.72 -2.83 -12.40
N GLU A 510 22.11 -2.32 -13.46
CA GLU A 510 20.88 -1.52 -13.35
C GLU A 510 19.72 -2.42 -12.94
N VAL A 511 18.99 -2.00 -11.91
CA VAL A 511 17.80 -2.65 -11.39
C VAL A 511 16.67 -1.63 -11.29
N GLN A 512 15.45 -2.15 -11.35
CA GLN A 512 14.23 -1.35 -11.31
C GLN A 512 13.13 -2.23 -10.74
N HIS A 513 12.26 -1.65 -9.90
CA HIS A 513 11.00 -2.30 -9.59
C HIS A 513 10.13 -2.40 -10.85
N GLY A 514 9.43 -3.51 -11.00
CA GLY A 514 8.53 -3.77 -12.12
C GLY A 514 7.45 -2.70 -12.24
N LEU A 515 7.13 -2.33 -13.48
CA LEU A 515 6.19 -1.24 -13.78
C LEU A 515 4.74 -1.54 -13.36
N THR A 516 4.41 -2.80 -13.09
CA THR A 516 3.02 -3.27 -12.96
C THR A 516 2.66 -3.77 -11.56
N GLY A 517 3.42 -3.42 -10.53
CA GLY A 517 3.19 -3.91 -9.17
C GLY A 517 3.67 -2.97 -8.07
N TRP A 518 3.14 -3.18 -6.86
CA TRP A 518 3.61 -2.59 -5.60
C TRP A 518 3.83 -3.69 -4.55
N ASP A 519 3.76 -4.93 -5.00
CA ASP A 519 4.09 -6.08 -4.20
C ASP A 519 5.62 -6.14 -4.06
N ILE A 520 6.11 -6.86 -3.06
CA ILE A 520 7.54 -7.10 -2.93
C ILE A 520 8.06 -7.85 -4.16
N GLU A 521 9.07 -7.30 -4.84
CA GLU A 521 9.67 -7.93 -6.01
C GLU A 521 11.14 -8.25 -5.78
N THR A 522 11.58 -9.43 -6.21
CA THR A 522 13.01 -9.75 -6.27
C THR A 522 13.65 -9.04 -7.45
N ILE A 523 14.38 -7.96 -7.18
CA ILE A 523 15.07 -7.16 -8.20
C ILE A 523 16.48 -7.68 -8.51
N TRP A 524 17.06 -8.47 -7.60
CA TRP A 524 18.38 -9.09 -7.80
C TRP A 524 18.52 -10.36 -6.96
N GLU A 525 19.22 -11.35 -7.52
CA GLU A 525 19.53 -12.62 -6.85
C GLU A 525 20.90 -13.12 -7.28
N GLY A 526 21.68 -13.64 -6.32
CA GLY A 526 23.00 -14.20 -6.55
C GLY A 526 23.30 -15.38 -5.64
N THR A 527 23.99 -16.38 -6.17
CA THR A 527 24.42 -17.58 -5.43
C THR A 527 25.93 -17.64 -5.26
N PHE A 528 26.37 -18.15 -4.11
CA PHE A 528 27.77 -18.27 -3.75
C PHE A 528 28.00 -19.55 -2.94
N SER A 529 29.26 -19.92 -2.83
CA SER A 529 29.71 -21.16 -2.21
C SER A 529 30.78 -20.88 -1.15
N LEU A 530 31.22 -21.92 -0.44
CA LEU A 530 32.31 -21.82 0.53
C LEU A 530 33.62 -21.29 -0.09
N GLU A 531 33.86 -21.57 -1.37
CA GLU A 531 35.07 -21.14 -2.09
C GLU A 531 35.12 -19.62 -2.34
N ASP A 532 33.98 -18.94 -2.26
CA ASP A 532 33.87 -17.49 -2.47
C ASP A 532 34.28 -16.70 -1.21
N TRP A 533 34.50 -17.36 -0.08
CA TRP A 533 34.92 -16.76 1.18
C TRP A 533 36.44 -16.77 1.33
N HIS A 534 37.00 -15.67 1.84
CA HIS A 534 38.41 -15.57 2.19
C HIS A 534 38.60 -14.87 3.54
N GLU A 535 39.67 -15.24 4.24
CA GLU A 535 40.02 -14.62 5.53
C GLU A 535 40.53 -13.19 5.29
N VAL A 536 40.03 -12.24 6.08
CA VAL A 536 40.47 -10.84 6.06
C VAL A 536 41.09 -10.45 7.39
N LYS A 537 42.12 -9.62 7.36
CA LYS A 537 42.75 -9.11 8.58
C LYS A 537 41.75 -8.24 9.35
N SER A 538 41.50 -8.59 10.61
CA SER A 538 40.61 -7.82 11.47
C SER A 538 41.24 -6.46 11.81
N ASN A 539 40.63 -5.37 11.34
CA ASN A 539 41.07 -4.01 11.63
C ASN A 539 40.67 -3.52 13.05
N ARG A 540 40.20 -4.40 13.94
CA ARG A 540 39.76 -4.05 15.31
C ARG A 540 40.86 -3.42 16.19
N ALA A 541 42.12 -3.46 15.78
CA ALA A 541 43.23 -2.92 16.58
C ALA A 541 43.32 -1.37 16.64
N LYS A 542 42.51 -0.60 15.89
CA LYS A 542 42.67 0.87 15.81
C LYS A 542 41.61 1.75 16.52
N THR A 543 40.54 1.19 17.09
CA THR A 543 39.42 2.02 17.60
C THR A 543 39.37 2.15 19.14
N ARG A 544 40.43 1.82 19.87
CA ARG A 544 40.40 1.73 21.35
C ARG A 544 41.13 2.84 22.12
N HIS A 545 41.50 3.96 21.49
CA HIS A 545 42.28 5.02 22.16
C HIS A 545 41.80 6.48 21.99
N GLU A 546 40.54 6.70 21.63
CA GLU A 546 39.93 8.04 21.68
C GLU A 546 38.53 7.94 22.30
N SER A 547 38.48 7.86 23.63
CA SER A 547 37.28 8.05 24.45
C SER A 547 37.68 8.70 25.76
#